data_AF-A0A520BL47-F1
#
_entry.id   AF-A0A520BL47-F1
#
_cell.length_a   1.000
_cell.length_b   1.000
_cell.length_c   1.000
_cell.angle_alpha   90.00
_cell.angle_beta   90.00
_cell.angle_gamma   90.00
#
_symmetry.space_group_name_H-M   'P 1'
#
loop_
_entity.id
_entity.type
_entity.pdbx_description
1 polymer ?
#
loop_
_entity_poly.entity_id
_entity_poly.type
_entity_poly.pdbx_seq_one_letter_code
_entity_poly.pdbx_strand_id
1 'polypeptide(L)'
;MQAQELKTSSVNSTPTSKSLFNPEHKRNFSRKGDFYFHWGYNNSWYGKSDIQFQGPNYDFKLHDVVAHDRQSRLGWDYLNPSLITVPQYNIRVGYFIKDNYSISIGWDHMKYVMDIPQTVAITG
;
A
#
# COMPACT_ATOMS: atom_id res chain seq x y z
N MET A 1 5.85 48.95 57.74
CA MET A 1 5.60 47.49 57.72
C MET A 1 4.13 47.28 57.37
N GLN A 2 3.83 46.88 56.14
CA GLN A 2 2.50 46.47 55.70
C GLN A 2 2.67 45.09 55.07
N ALA A 3 2.10 44.07 55.70
CA ALA A 3 2.10 42.71 55.19
C ALA A 3 1.07 42.62 54.05
N GLN A 4 1.53 42.26 52.85
CA GLN A 4 0.63 41.89 51.75
C GLN A 4 0.25 40.42 51.91
N GLU A 5 -1.04 40.16 52.06
CA GLU A 5 -1.64 38.84 52.14
C GLU A 5 -1.59 38.17 50.75
N LEU A 6 -0.86 37.06 50.65
CA LEU A 6 -0.77 36.25 49.44
C LEU A 6 -2.04 35.40 49.29
N LYS A 7 -3.00 35.85 48.46
CA LYS A 7 -4.10 34.99 47.99
C LYS A 7 -3.54 33.89 47.10
N THR A 8 -3.46 32.68 47.63
CA THR A 8 -3.13 31.48 46.86
C THR A 8 -4.38 31.07 46.07
N SER A 9 -4.46 31.43 44.80
CA SER A 9 -5.45 30.89 43.87
C SER A 9 -5.11 29.41 43.63
N SER A 10 -5.85 28.52 44.26
CA SER A 10 -5.77 27.08 44.02
C SER A 10 -6.16 26.78 42.57
N VAL A 11 -5.15 26.57 41.72
CA VAL A 11 -5.35 26.02 40.37
C VAL A 11 -5.77 24.57 40.57
N ASN A 12 -7.08 24.32 40.56
CA ASN A 12 -7.61 22.97 40.44
C ASN A 12 -7.35 22.47 39.01
N SER A 13 -6.14 21.99 38.75
CA SER A 13 -5.86 21.19 37.56
C SER A 13 -6.36 19.77 37.82
N THR A 14 -7.67 19.58 37.74
CA THR A 14 -8.24 18.23 37.75
C THR A 14 -7.77 17.53 36.47
N PRO A 15 -7.05 16.41 36.54
CA PRO A 15 -6.61 15.70 35.35
C PRO A 15 -7.85 15.18 34.61
N THR A 16 -8.04 15.62 33.37
CA THR A 16 -9.12 15.16 32.50
C THR A 16 -9.09 13.64 32.41
N SER A 17 -10.11 12.96 32.95
CA SER A 17 -10.23 11.50 32.90
C SER A 17 -10.35 11.06 31.44
N LYS A 18 -9.28 10.51 30.86
CA LYS A 18 -9.32 9.92 29.53
C LYS A 18 -10.16 8.64 29.59
N SER A 19 -11.30 8.63 28.91
CA SER A 19 -12.19 7.46 28.82
C SER A 19 -11.45 6.28 28.16
N LEU A 20 -11.45 5.12 28.82
CA LEU A 20 -10.89 3.88 28.28
C LEU A 20 -11.73 3.31 27.13
N PHE A 21 -13.01 3.70 27.05
CA PHE A 21 -13.96 3.17 26.08
C PHE A 21 -14.22 4.12 24.91
N ASN A 22 -13.62 5.32 24.93
CA ASN A 22 -13.71 6.27 23.82
C ASN A 22 -12.44 7.13 23.72
N PRO A 23 -11.30 6.53 23.30
CA PRO A 23 -10.08 7.29 23.10
C PRO A 23 -10.28 8.31 21.98
N GLU A 24 -10.27 9.60 22.32
CA GLU A 24 -10.31 10.67 21.33
C GLU A 24 -8.97 10.67 20.57
N HIS A 25 -8.94 10.05 19.38
CA HIS A 25 -7.78 10.02 18.50
C HIS A 25 -7.61 11.37 17.77
N LYS A 26 -7.38 12.43 18.53
CA LYS A 26 -6.92 13.70 17.98
C LYS A 26 -5.41 13.65 17.82
N ARG A 27 -4.95 13.72 16.57
CA ARG A 27 -3.53 13.83 16.26
C ARG A 27 -3.05 15.22 16.67
N ASN A 28 -1.93 15.28 17.38
CA ASN A 28 -1.33 16.54 17.85
C ASN A 28 -0.52 17.26 16.76
N PHE A 29 -0.52 16.75 15.52
CA PHE A 29 0.22 17.31 14.39
C PHE A 29 -0.61 17.22 13.11
N SER A 30 -0.43 18.21 12.23
CA SER A 30 -0.99 18.24 10.87
C SER A 30 -0.08 17.41 9.95
N ARG A 31 -0.69 16.69 9.01
CA ARG A 31 0.02 16.02 7.90
C ARG A 31 -0.03 16.83 6.61
N LYS A 32 -0.83 17.89 6.56
CA LYS A 32 -0.97 18.70 5.34
C LYS A 32 0.40 19.19 4.89
N GLY A 33 0.77 18.90 3.65
CA GLY A 33 2.08 19.25 3.10
C GLY A 33 3.12 18.13 3.19
N ASP A 34 2.84 17.06 3.94
CA ASP A 34 3.78 15.95 4.10
C ASP A 34 3.78 15.05 2.86
N PHE A 35 4.97 14.61 2.49
CA PHE A 35 5.17 13.53 1.53
C PHE A 35 5.32 12.20 2.26
N TYR A 36 4.88 11.14 1.60
CA TYR A 36 5.19 9.78 2.03
C TYR A 36 5.63 8.94 0.84
N PHE A 37 6.45 7.95 1.15
CA PHE A 37 7.01 7.03 0.19
C PHE A 37 6.91 5.62 0.74
N HIS A 38 6.57 4.67 -0.12
CA HIS A 38 6.73 3.27 0.18
C HIS A 38 7.16 2.49 -1.06
N TRP A 39 8.05 1.55 -0.83
CA TRP A 39 8.55 0.63 -1.83
C TRP A 39 8.75 -0.74 -1.20
N GLY A 40 8.53 -1.78 -1.99
CA GLY A 40 8.80 -3.13 -1.56
C GLY A 40 8.75 -4.12 -2.72
N TYR A 41 9.13 -5.34 -2.40
CA TYR A 41 8.96 -6.46 -3.31
C TYR A 41 7.54 -7.02 -3.19
N ASN A 42 6.95 -7.38 -4.32
CA ASN A 42 5.61 -7.95 -4.38
C ASN A 42 5.69 -9.45 -4.64
N ASN A 43 4.88 -10.24 -3.92
CA ASN A 43 4.54 -11.61 -4.31
C ASN A 43 3.04 -11.68 -4.58
N SER A 44 2.67 -12.41 -5.62
CA SER A 44 1.29 -12.47 -6.09
C SER A 44 0.76 -13.89 -6.19
N TRP A 45 -0.55 -14.02 -6.00
CA TRP A 45 -1.31 -15.22 -6.31
C TRP A 45 -2.36 -14.87 -7.35
N TYR A 46 -2.41 -15.64 -8.42
CA TYR A 46 -3.38 -15.46 -9.50
C TYR A 46 -4.46 -16.52 -9.39
N GLY A 47 -5.71 -16.08 -9.55
CA GLY A 47 -6.82 -16.98 -9.80
C GLY A 47 -6.81 -17.48 -11.25
N LYS A 48 -7.74 -18.38 -11.56
CA LYS A 48 -8.01 -18.77 -12.94
C LYS A 48 -8.47 -17.57 -13.76
N SER A 49 -7.98 -17.47 -14.99
CA SER A 49 -8.22 -16.33 -15.86
C SER A 49 -8.79 -16.76 -17.20
N ASP A 50 -9.62 -15.89 -17.76
CA ASP A 50 -10.28 -16.04 -19.04
C ASP A 50 -9.57 -15.11 -20.04
N ILE A 51 -8.93 -15.66 -21.07
CA ILE A 51 -8.05 -14.90 -21.98
C ILE A 51 -8.65 -14.88 -23.38
N GLN A 52 -9.01 -13.69 -23.86
CA GLN A 52 -9.51 -13.49 -25.22
C GLN A 52 -8.38 -13.09 -26.16
N PHE A 53 -8.28 -13.80 -27.28
CA PHE A 53 -7.38 -13.52 -28.38
C PHE A 53 -8.22 -13.02 -29.55
N GLN A 54 -8.04 -11.74 -29.91
CA GLN A 54 -8.77 -11.12 -31.01
C GLN A 54 -7.80 -10.58 -32.06
N GLY A 55 -8.07 -10.92 -33.32
CA GLY A 55 -7.37 -10.43 -34.49
C GLY A 55 -8.27 -10.46 -35.73
N PRO A 56 -7.76 -10.05 -36.90
CA PRO A 56 -8.59 -9.91 -38.11
C PRO A 56 -9.34 -11.18 -38.53
N ASN A 57 -8.77 -12.37 -38.27
CA ASN A 57 -9.31 -13.67 -38.71
C ASN A 57 -9.45 -14.67 -37.55
N TYR A 58 -9.44 -14.20 -36.30
CA TYR A 58 -9.64 -15.06 -35.13
C TYR A 58 -10.22 -14.25 -33.97
N ASP A 59 -11.17 -14.84 -33.29
CA ASP A 59 -11.68 -14.36 -32.00
C ASP A 59 -12.00 -15.59 -31.18
N PHE A 60 -11.12 -15.95 -30.25
CA PHE A 60 -11.34 -17.10 -29.38
C PHE A 60 -10.91 -16.80 -27.96
N LYS A 61 -11.52 -17.52 -27.02
CA LYS A 61 -11.32 -17.37 -25.59
C LYS A 61 -10.81 -18.67 -25.00
N LEU A 62 -9.70 -18.59 -24.28
CA LEU A 62 -9.23 -19.65 -23.40
C LEU A 62 -9.87 -19.46 -22.04
N HIS A 63 -10.51 -20.52 -21.53
CA HIS A 63 -11.16 -20.49 -20.22
C HIS A 63 -10.31 -21.13 -19.14
N ASP A 64 -10.47 -20.62 -17.92
CA ASP A 64 -9.91 -21.21 -16.71
C ASP A 64 -8.38 -21.41 -16.73
N VAL A 65 -7.67 -20.51 -17.42
CA VAL A 65 -6.22 -20.55 -17.56
C VAL A 65 -5.56 -20.37 -16.20
N VAL A 66 -4.67 -21.30 -15.84
CA VAL A 66 -3.85 -21.20 -14.64
C VAL A 66 -2.54 -20.47 -14.96
N ALA A 67 -2.16 -19.57 -14.07
CA ALA A 67 -0.92 -18.81 -14.17
C ALA A 67 -0.33 -18.59 -12.78
N HIS A 68 0.98 -18.40 -12.75
CA HIS A 68 1.72 -18.18 -11.53
C HIS A 68 2.58 -16.93 -11.60
N ASP A 69 2.87 -16.43 -10.41
CA ASP A 69 3.83 -15.38 -10.19
C ASP A 69 5.24 -15.88 -10.50
N ARG A 70 5.96 -15.16 -11.37
CA ARG A 70 7.36 -15.45 -11.68
C ARG A 70 8.28 -14.55 -10.86
N GLN A 71 8.27 -14.79 -9.55
CA GLN A 71 9.18 -14.09 -8.64
C GLN A 71 10.64 -14.38 -9.01
N SER A 72 11.50 -13.35 -8.92
CA SER A 72 12.94 -13.56 -9.07
C SER A 72 13.46 -14.48 -7.96
N ARG A 73 14.47 -15.31 -8.24
CA ARG A 73 15.02 -16.18 -7.20
C ARG A 73 15.56 -15.33 -6.06
N LEU A 74 15.25 -15.70 -4.81
CA LEU A 74 15.81 -15.03 -3.65
C LEU A 74 17.34 -15.07 -3.71
N GLY A 75 17.95 -13.90 -3.65
CA GLY A 75 19.38 -13.73 -3.86
C GLY A 75 19.84 -12.30 -3.58
N TRP A 76 21.13 -12.04 -3.77
CA TRP A 76 21.75 -10.75 -3.50
C TRP A 76 21.18 -9.61 -4.34
N ASP A 77 20.51 -9.92 -5.46
CA ASP A 77 19.83 -8.97 -6.34
C ASP A 77 18.76 -8.16 -5.59
N TYR A 78 18.20 -8.69 -4.49
CA TYR A 78 17.23 -7.99 -3.64
C TYR A 78 17.85 -6.88 -2.78
N LEU A 79 19.17 -6.92 -2.56
CA LEU A 79 19.91 -5.99 -1.70
C LEU A 79 20.84 -5.08 -2.51
N ASN A 80 20.98 -5.34 -3.81
CA ASN A 80 21.81 -4.55 -4.70
C ASN A 80 21.00 -3.38 -5.27
N PRO A 81 21.37 -2.12 -4.98
CA PRO A 81 20.66 -0.94 -5.48
C PRO A 81 20.56 -0.86 -7.01
N SER A 82 21.55 -1.43 -7.72
CA SER A 82 21.57 -1.46 -9.20
C SER A 82 20.63 -2.51 -9.80
N LEU A 83 20.16 -3.48 -9.01
CA LEU A 83 19.31 -4.60 -9.48
C LEU A 83 17.91 -4.60 -8.82
N ILE A 84 17.59 -3.55 -8.07
CA ILE A 84 16.34 -3.39 -7.33
C ILE A 84 15.07 -3.48 -8.21
N THR A 85 15.22 -3.29 -9.52
CA THR A 85 14.15 -3.37 -10.52
C THR A 85 13.98 -4.75 -11.16
N VAL A 86 14.91 -5.69 -10.92
CA VAL A 86 14.86 -7.05 -11.49
C VAL A 86 13.79 -7.91 -10.81
N PRO A 87 13.69 -7.94 -9.47
CA PRO A 87 12.55 -8.54 -8.78
C PRO A 87 11.25 -7.75 -9.02
N GLN A 88 10.11 -8.38 -8.74
CA GLN A 88 8.83 -7.67 -8.85
C GLN A 88 8.67 -6.71 -7.67
N TYR A 89 8.33 -5.45 -7.97
CA TYR A 89 8.25 -4.39 -6.99
C TYR A 89 6.97 -3.57 -7.11
N ASN A 90 6.59 -2.96 -6.00
CA ASN A 90 5.62 -1.88 -5.96
C ASN A 90 6.30 -0.60 -5.45
N ILE A 91 5.95 0.53 -6.04
CA ILE A 91 6.40 1.84 -5.58
C ILE A 91 5.18 2.75 -5.50
N ARG A 92 5.09 3.54 -4.43
CA ARG A 92 4.11 4.62 -4.33
C ARG A 92 4.74 5.81 -3.66
N VAL A 93 4.40 6.97 -4.19
CA VAL A 93 4.64 8.25 -3.55
C VAL A 93 3.32 8.98 -3.41
N GLY A 94 3.14 9.69 -2.31
CA GLY A 94 1.95 10.49 -2.11
C GLY A 94 2.22 11.75 -1.31
N TYR A 95 1.21 12.60 -1.32
CA TYR A 95 1.23 13.93 -0.75
C TYR A 95 -0.10 14.23 -0.07
N PHE A 96 -0.06 14.73 1.16
CA PHE A 96 -1.25 15.10 1.92
C PHE A 96 -1.71 16.52 1.60
N ILE A 97 -2.84 16.66 0.90
CA ILE A 97 -3.47 17.96 0.60
C ILE A 97 -4.19 18.51 1.84
N LYS A 98 -4.64 17.62 2.73
CA LYS A 98 -5.18 17.90 4.07
C LYS A 98 -4.80 16.76 5.01
N ASP A 99 -4.98 16.94 6.30
CA ASP A 99 -4.60 15.94 7.32
C ASP A 99 -5.21 14.55 7.09
N ASN A 100 -6.38 14.49 6.46
CA ASN A 100 -7.13 13.26 6.19
C ASN A 100 -7.29 12.96 4.69
N TYR A 101 -6.66 13.74 3.81
CA TYR A 101 -6.76 13.56 2.36
C TYR A 101 -5.38 13.63 1.71
N SER A 102 -5.03 12.59 0.96
CA SER A 102 -3.81 12.55 0.15
C SER A 102 -4.12 12.18 -1.30
N ILE A 103 -3.22 12.57 -2.19
CA ILE A 103 -3.11 12.04 -3.55
C ILE A 103 -1.84 11.21 -3.62
N SER A 104 -1.88 10.10 -4.36
CA SER A 104 -0.71 9.26 -4.57
C SER A 104 -0.66 8.73 -5.99
N ILE A 105 0.55 8.57 -6.50
CA ILE A 105 0.83 7.84 -7.73
C ILE A 105 1.61 6.58 -7.36
N GLY A 106 1.30 5.48 -8.02
CA GLY A 106 1.96 4.20 -7.80
C GLY A 106 2.30 3.51 -9.12
N TRP A 107 3.35 2.73 -9.09
CA TRP A 107 3.77 1.88 -10.20
C TRP A 107 4.04 0.48 -9.66
N ASP A 108 3.41 -0.52 -10.29
CA ASP A 108 3.56 -1.93 -9.92
C ASP A 108 4.16 -2.67 -11.11
N HIS A 109 5.27 -3.37 -10.89
CA HIS A 109 5.97 -4.14 -11.92
C HIS A 109 5.79 -5.65 -11.68
N MET A 110 4.58 -6.15 -11.92
CA MET A 110 4.19 -7.56 -11.71
C MET A 110 4.40 -8.42 -12.97
N LYS A 111 4.61 -9.74 -12.82
CA LYS A 111 4.81 -10.68 -13.93
C LYS A 111 3.80 -11.83 -13.87
N TYR A 112 2.86 -11.83 -14.80
CA TYR A 112 1.92 -12.92 -15.04
C TYR A 112 2.51 -13.92 -16.04
N VAL A 113 2.62 -15.20 -15.66
CA VAL A 113 3.12 -16.24 -16.55
C VAL A 113 2.15 -17.41 -16.56
N MET A 114 1.59 -17.71 -17.73
CA MET A 114 0.77 -18.91 -17.93
C MET A 114 1.61 -20.18 -17.79
N ASP A 115 1.03 -21.20 -17.17
CA ASP A 115 1.65 -22.52 -17.10
C ASP A 115 1.59 -23.21 -18.48
N ILE A 116 2.68 -23.86 -18.87
CA ILE A 116 2.74 -24.63 -20.12
C ILE A 116 3.54 -25.92 -19.85
N PRO A 117 3.01 -27.11 -20.24
CA PRO A 117 1.72 -27.34 -20.90
C PRO A 117 0.54 -27.35 -19.91
N GLN A 118 -0.64 -26.88 -20.36
CA GLN A 118 -1.92 -27.07 -19.66
C GLN A 118 -3.06 -27.28 -20.67
N THR A 119 -4.12 -27.99 -20.26
CA THR A 119 -5.33 -28.20 -21.08
C THR A 119 -6.42 -27.26 -20.61
N VAL A 120 -6.98 -26.48 -21.54
CA VAL A 120 -8.00 -25.47 -21.28
C VAL A 120 -9.14 -25.60 -22.27
N ALA A 121 -10.34 -25.18 -21.88
CA ALA A 121 -11.47 -25.10 -22.80
C ALA A 121 -11.33 -23.87 -23.71
N ILE A 122 -11.70 -24.03 -24.97
CA ILE A 122 -11.65 -22.98 -25.99
C ILE A 122 -13.06 -22.74 -26.53
N THR A 123 -13.45 -21.47 -26.65
CA THR A 123 -14.69 -21.04 -27.32
C THR A 123 -14.37 -19.93 -28.32
N GLY A 124 -15.10 -19.82 -29.44
CA GLY A 124 -14.83 -18.84 -30.50
C GLY A 124 -15.18 -19.36 -31.88
#